data_AF-A0A2N0QS55-F1
#
_entry.id   AF-A0A2N0QS55-F1
#
_cell.length_a   1.000
_cell.length_b   1.000
_cell.length_c   1.000
_cell.angle_alpha   90.00
_cell.angle_beta   90.00
_cell.angle_gamma   90.00
#
_symmetry.space_group_name_H-M   'P 1'
#
loop_
_entity.id
_entity.type
_entity.pdbx_description
1 polymer ?
#
loop_
_entity_poly.entity_id
_entity_poly.type
_entity_poly.pdbx_seq_one_letter_code
_entity_poly.pdbx_strand_id
1 'polypeptide(L)'
;MVFQFSLPEVIVEKPEPIRDLNIDTQIFKISQEMRDIIFKINEIFISLLAFRYNERQELEYNKIDLTAINSEILRQTEFGCNLPPPNVVILEPSGFPNDDNEILHATEMYRRDFSLEENDFLDICADEAIFRRLIKCRNKSENIRPILGQWHTSKDMMSALVTLFSSYGIYDLATALGVKFLDKFAAVIDYRSTRRVLELIWVAVGAAINIYLQKSKIKIEEILSCPANEKICLRIWYLYYEWFAIWKTHLTGIRCGNYELQKFGLAAFAPLFSAAKKSNYATSVTHFLANLEKYPLLEKKLRLCVSINLAREGHYPAFDEALETHDVAYIKQNITGNSCNQENLELQIKATQEERN
;
A
#
# COMPACT_ATOMS: atom_id res chain seq x y z
N MET A 1 5.88 -18.05 -9.12
CA MET A 1 5.39 -17.44 -10.38
C MET A 1 6.15 -16.14 -10.68
N VAL A 2 6.20 -15.73 -11.95
CA VAL A 2 6.87 -14.53 -12.46
C VAL A 2 5.89 -13.75 -13.33
N PHE A 3 5.88 -12.43 -13.17
CA PHE A 3 5.15 -11.52 -14.04
C PHE A 3 6.15 -10.80 -14.96
N GLN A 4 6.10 -11.10 -16.25
CA GLN A 4 6.99 -10.53 -17.25
C GLN A 4 6.27 -9.40 -18.00
N PHE A 5 6.83 -8.20 -17.94
CA PHE A 5 6.34 -7.03 -18.64
C PHE A 5 7.26 -6.66 -19.80
N SER A 6 6.67 -6.32 -20.95
CA SER A 6 7.39 -5.67 -22.04
C SER A 6 7.48 -4.18 -21.75
N LEU A 7 8.69 -3.68 -21.53
CA LEU A 7 8.93 -2.26 -21.29
C LEU A 7 8.90 -1.47 -22.62
N PRO A 8 8.37 -0.24 -22.62
CA PRO A 8 8.24 0.58 -23.83
C PRO A 8 9.58 1.14 -24.30
N GLU A 9 10.57 1.19 -23.41
CA GLU A 9 11.92 1.66 -23.68
C GLU A 9 12.93 0.62 -23.19
N VAL A 10 14.07 0.52 -23.87
CA VAL A 10 15.22 -0.25 -23.41
C VAL A 10 15.85 0.49 -22.23
N ILE A 11 15.54 0.05 -21.02
CA ILE A 11 16.15 0.55 -19.79
C ILE A 11 17.45 -0.24 -19.57
N VAL A 12 18.45 -0.05 -20.43
CA VAL A 12 19.75 -0.72 -20.30
C VAL A 12 20.83 0.34 -20.20
N GLU A 13 21.11 0.76 -18.97
CA GLU A 13 22.37 1.40 -18.62
C GLU A 13 23.26 0.31 -18.01
N LYS A 14 24.33 -0.09 -18.71
CA LYS A 14 25.37 -1.00 -18.17
C LYS A 14 26.71 -0.25 -18.10
N PRO A 15 27.36 -0.17 -16.92
CA PRO A 15 26.89 -0.63 -15.61
C PRO A 15 25.73 0.23 -15.07
N GLU A 16 24.81 -0.37 -14.31
CA GLU A 16 23.69 0.37 -13.72
C GLU A 16 24.23 1.39 -12.67
N PRO A 17 23.72 2.63 -12.65
CA PRO A 17 24.14 3.61 -11.64
C PRO A 17 23.73 3.17 -10.24
N ILE A 18 24.66 3.25 -9.29
CA ILE A 18 24.43 2.96 -7.87
C ILE A 18 24.77 4.22 -7.07
N ARG A 19 23.88 4.60 -6.15
CA ARG A 19 24.11 5.75 -5.26
C ARG A 19 24.60 5.29 -3.89
N ASP A 20 25.59 5.99 -3.37
CA ASP A 20 25.99 5.85 -1.97
C ASP A 20 24.97 6.56 -1.07
N LEU A 21 24.55 5.87 -0.02
CA LEU A 21 23.67 6.43 0.99
C LEU A 21 24.49 7.01 2.13
N ASN A 22 24.06 8.15 2.65
CA ASN A 22 24.70 8.81 3.79
C ASN A 22 23.65 9.24 4.83
N ILE A 23 24.10 9.83 5.93
CA ILE A 23 23.24 10.27 7.03
C ILE A 23 22.22 11.35 6.61
N ASP A 24 22.47 12.06 5.52
CA ASP A 24 21.60 13.11 5.00
C ASP A 24 20.53 12.58 4.04
N THR A 25 20.57 11.28 3.72
CA THR A 25 19.57 10.63 2.85
C THR A 25 18.23 10.55 3.57
N GLN A 26 17.32 11.48 3.25
CA GLN A 26 15.98 11.53 3.85
C GLN A 26 15.04 10.49 3.21
N ILE A 27 15.00 9.29 3.80
CA ILE A 27 14.07 8.21 3.39
C ILE A 27 12.70 8.30 4.09
N PHE A 28 12.60 9.01 5.22
CA PHE A 28 11.35 9.20 5.97
C PHE A 28 10.95 10.66 6.00
N LYS A 29 9.82 11.00 5.39
CA LYS A 29 9.21 12.32 5.50
C LYS A 29 7.80 12.30 4.92
N ILE A 30 6.91 13.10 5.51
CA ILE A 30 5.73 13.56 4.77
C ILE A 30 6.24 14.56 3.73
N SER A 31 6.36 14.10 2.48
CA SER A 31 6.82 14.94 1.37
C SER A 31 5.82 16.07 1.06
N GLN A 32 6.20 17.05 0.25
CA GLN A 32 5.27 18.11 -0.13
C GLN A 32 4.11 17.54 -0.96
N GLU A 33 4.42 16.58 -1.84
CA GLU A 33 3.45 15.85 -2.66
C GLU A 33 2.41 15.15 -1.78
N MET A 34 2.83 14.49 -0.70
CA MET A 34 1.91 13.85 0.24
C MET A 34 1.01 14.88 0.96
N ARG A 35 1.55 16.05 1.33
CA ARG A 35 0.73 17.14 1.92
C ARG A 35 -0.30 17.67 0.92
N ASP A 36 0.10 17.85 -0.33
CA ASP A 36 -0.79 18.32 -1.40
C ASP A 36 -1.90 17.30 -1.66
N ILE A 37 -1.61 16.00 -1.58
CA ILE A 37 -2.62 14.93 -1.68
C ILE A 37 -3.58 14.98 -0.49
N ILE A 38 -3.09 15.10 0.75
CA ILE A 38 -3.96 15.21 1.94
C ILE A 38 -4.85 16.45 1.83
N PHE A 39 -4.29 17.57 1.37
CA PHE A 39 -5.03 18.81 1.12
C PHE A 39 -6.14 18.59 0.08
N LYS A 40 -5.83 18.00 -1.07
CA LYS A 40 -6.83 17.65 -2.10
C LYS A 40 -7.92 16.74 -1.55
N ILE A 41 -7.57 15.72 -0.76
CA ILE A 41 -8.55 14.86 -0.10
C ILE A 41 -9.47 15.68 0.81
N ASN A 42 -8.93 16.64 1.58
CA ASN A 42 -9.75 17.51 2.41
C ASN A 42 -10.69 18.40 1.58
N GLU A 43 -10.22 18.95 0.46
CA GLU A 43 -11.06 19.71 -0.47
C GLU A 43 -12.22 18.87 -1.03
N ILE A 44 -12.00 17.57 -1.26
CA ILE A 44 -13.07 16.63 -1.64
C ILE A 44 -14.13 16.54 -0.54
N PHE A 45 -13.73 16.44 0.74
CA PHE A 45 -14.69 16.46 1.86
C PHE A 45 -15.50 17.75 1.89
N ILE A 46 -14.85 18.91 1.77
CA ILE A 46 -15.52 20.23 1.79
C ILE A 46 -16.49 20.36 0.61
N SER A 47 -16.04 19.98 -0.59
CA SER A 47 -16.84 20.04 -1.82
C SER A 47 -18.10 19.17 -1.70
N LEU A 48 -17.96 17.94 -1.23
CA LEU A 48 -19.10 17.02 -1.08
C LEU A 48 -20.06 17.40 0.05
N LEU A 49 -19.55 18.00 1.13
CA LEU A 49 -20.39 18.55 2.21
C LEU A 49 -21.20 19.76 1.75
N ALA A 50 -20.74 20.52 0.75
CA ALA A 50 -21.47 21.63 0.14
C ALA A 50 -22.12 22.58 1.18
N PHE A 51 -21.28 23.14 2.05
CA PHE A 51 -21.68 24.00 3.15
C PHE A 51 -22.48 25.22 2.67
N ARG A 52 -23.60 25.50 3.34
CA ARG A 52 -24.46 26.66 3.09
C ARG A 52 -25.06 27.18 4.39
N TYR A 53 -25.46 28.44 4.41
CA TYR A 53 -26.16 29.03 5.55
C TYR A 53 -27.61 29.30 5.17
N ASN A 54 -28.54 28.88 6.02
CA ASN A 54 -29.95 29.18 5.84
C ASN A 54 -30.28 30.63 6.28
N GLU A 55 -31.54 31.03 6.12
CA GLU A 55 -32.02 32.37 6.49
C GLU A 55 -31.83 32.70 7.99
N ARG A 56 -31.70 31.66 8.84
CA ARG A 56 -31.46 31.78 10.29
C ARG A 56 -29.97 31.79 10.65
N GLN A 57 -29.07 31.85 9.65
CA GLN A 57 -27.63 31.72 9.80
C GLN A 57 -27.16 30.38 10.41
N GLU A 58 -27.97 29.34 10.30
CA GLU A 58 -27.58 27.99 10.71
C GLU A 58 -26.83 27.30 9.57
N LEU A 59 -25.77 26.56 9.91
CA LEU A 59 -24.97 25.82 8.94
C LEU A 59 -25.71 24.56 8.48
N GLU A 60 -25.97 24.48 7.18
CA GLU A 60 -26.47 23.30 6.48
C GLU A 60 -25.35 22.68 5.62
N TYR A 61 -25.44 21.37 5.43
CA TYR A 61 -24.50 20.58 4.63
C TYR A 61 -25.17 19.28 4.15
N ASN A 62 -24.61 18.70 3.10
CA ASN A 62 -25.03 17.42 2.56
C ASN A 62 -24.49 16.27 3.41
N LYS A 63 -25.22 15.15 3.42
CA LYS A 63 -24.66 13.88 3.91
C LYS A 63 -23.68 13.38 2.88
N ILE A 64 -22.51 12.95 3.33
CA ILE A 64 -21.50 12.32 2.48
C ILE A 64 -21.43 10.83 2.77
N ASP A 65 -21.10 10.05 1.75
CA ASP A 65 -20.84 8.63 1.89
C ASP A 65 -19.47 8.25 1.33
N LEU A 66 -19.03 7.05 1.68
CA LEU A 66 -17.74 6.51 1.27
C LEU A 66 -17.63 6.28 -0.24
N THR A 67 -18.75 6.02 -0.93
CA THR A 67 -18.74 5.79 -2.39
C THR A 67 -18.44 7.09 -3.13
N ALA A 68 -19.09 8.20 -2.74
CA ALA A 68 -18.84 9.52 -3.31
C ALA A 68 -17.39 9.97 -3.08
N ILE A 69 -16.88 9.82 -1.85
CA ILE A 69 -15.49 10.15 -1.51
C ILE A 69 -14.50 9.33 -2.36
N ASN A 70 -14.67 8.01 -2.42
CA ASN A 70 -13.79 7.14 -3.20
C ASN A 70 -13.83 7.45 -4.69
N SER A 71 -15.02 7.74 -5.24
CA SER A 71 -15.18 8.06 -6.66
C SER A 71 -14.46 9.36 -7.01
N GLU A 72 -14.54 10.37 -6.15
CA GLU A 72 -13.87 11.64 -6.39
C GLU A 72 -12.35 11.55 -6.22
N ILE A 73 -11.86 10.77 -5.24
CA ILE A 73 -10.42 10.45 -5.13
C ILE A 73 -9.92 9.77 -6.40
N LEU A 74 -10.65 8.76 -6.88
CA LEU A 74 -10.28 8.01 -8.08
C LEU A 74 -10.29 8.91 -9.33
N ARG A 75 -11.30 9.78 -9.47
CA ARG A 75 -11.43 10.75 -10.58
C ARG A 75 -10.24 11.70 -10.68
N GLN A 76 -9.63 12.04 -9.54
CA GLN A 76 -8.47 12.93 -9.45
C GLN A 76 -7.13 12.16 -9.43
N THR A 77 -7.15 10.83 -9.51
CA THR A 77 -5.96 9.99 -9.47
C THR A 77 -5.50 9.62 -10.87
N GLU A 78 -4.24 9.87 -11.19
CA GLU A 78 -3.63 9.36 -12.42
C GLU A 78 -3.34 7.86 -12.30
N PHE A 79 -3.72 7.11 -13.33
CA PHE A 79 -3.42 5.68 -13.44
C PHE A 79 -1.99 5.48 -13.94
N GLY A 80 -1.26 4.59 -13.27
CA GLY A 80 0.03 4.09 -13.72
C GLY A 80 -0.08 2.66 -14.26
N CYS A 81 1.06 2.02 -14.49
CA CYS A 81 1.13 0.68 -15.08
C CYS A 81 0.38 0.57 -16.42
N ASN A 82 0.68 1.51 -17.32
CA ASN A 82 0.10 1.60 -18.67
C ASN A 82 0.73 0.59 -19.66
N LEU A 83 1.34 -0.48 -19.15
CA LEU A 83 1.93 -1.55 -19.96
C LEU A 83 0.84 -2.53 -20.41
N PRO A 84 1.05 -3.34 -21.45
CA PRO A 84 0.21 -4.52 -21.67
C PRO A 84 0.19 -5.42 -20.42
N PRO A 85 -0.88 -6.21 -20.21
CA PRO A 85 -0.90 -7.19 -19.13
C PRO A 85 0.33 -8.11 -19.19
N PRO A 86 0.89 -8.52 -18.04
CA PRO A 86 2.12 -9.30 -18.03
C PRO A 86 1.89 -10.71 -18.58
N ASN A 87 2.94 -11.26 -19.19
CA ASN A 87 3.03 -12.71 -19.36
C ASN A 87 3.30 -13.34 -18.00
N VAL A 88 2.51 -14.35 -17.65
CA VAL A 88 2.63 -15.06 -16.37
C VAL A 88 3.40 -16.37 -16.61
N VAL A 89 4.51 -16.55 -15.89
CA VAL A 89 5.34 -17.75 -15.98
C VAL A 89 5.35 -18.47 -14.63
N ILE A 90 5.07 -19.77 -14.63
CA ILE A 90 5.16 -20.60 -13.43
C ILE A 90 6.58 -21.17 -13.38
N LEU A 91 7.26 -20.98 -12.25
CA LEU A 91 8.60 -21.54 -12.02
C LEU A 91 8.49 -22.79 -11.15
N GLU A 92 9.47 -23.68 -11.27
CA GLU A 92 9.56 -24.85 -10.42
C GLU A 92 9.74 -24.45 -8.95
N PRO A 93 9.02 -25.08 -8.02
CA PRO A 93 9.17 -24.78 -6.59
C PRO A 93 10.53 -25.27 -6.09
N SER A 94 11.19 -24.44 -5.28
CA SER A 94 12.46 -24.80 -4.63
C SER A 94 12.30 -24.83 -3.11
N GLY A 95 12.72 -25.92 -2.47
CA GLY A 95 12.97 -25.95 -1.03
C GLY A 95 11.82 -25.53 -0.11
N PHE A 96 12.13 -25.31 1.17
CA PHE A 96 11.19 -24.70 2.11
C PHE A 96 11.54 -23.21 2.32
N PRO A 97 10.55 -22.28 2.27
CA PRO A 97 10.82 -20.85 2.42
C PRO A 97 11.22 -20.43 3.84
N ASN A 98 11.29 -21.39 4.78
CA ASN A 98 11.62 -21.18 6.19
C ASN A 98 13.12 -21.33 6.51
N ASP A 99 13.97 -21.64 5.53
CA ASP A 99 15.44 -21.63 5.64
C ASP A 99 16.07 -20.54 4.76
N ASP A 100 17.06 -19.82 5.30
CA ASP A 100 17.79 -18.78 4.59
C ASP A 100 18.67 -19.37 3.46
N ASN A 101 19.14 -20.62 3.60
CA ASN A 101 19.90 -21.28 2.52
C ASN A 101 19.00 -21.70 1.36
N GLU A 102 17.79 -22.20 1.64
CA GLU A 102 16.82 -22.53 0.61
C GLU A 102 16.35 -21.27 -0.15
N ILE A 103 16.19 -20.13 0.53
CA ILE A 103 15.92 -18.84 -0.14
C ILE A 103 17.09 -18.45 -1.05
N LEU A 104 18.34 -18.59 -0.60
CA LEU A 104 19.50 -18.32 -1.46
C LEU A 104 19.53 -19.27 -2.66
N HIS A 105 19.28 -20.56 -2.45
CA HIS A 105 19.22 -21.55 -3.53
C HIS A 105 18.15 -21.19 -4.57
N ALA A 106 16.96 -20.77 -4.13
CA ALA A 106 15.91 -20.27 -4.99
C ALA A 106 16.37 -19.08 -5.84
N THR A 107 17.11 -18.13 -5.24
CA THR A 107 17.64 -16.99 -5.99
C THR A 107 18.66 -17.40 -7.04
N GLU A 108 19.51 -18.39 -6.76
CA GLU A 108 20.47 -18.93 -7.73
C GLU A 108 19.77 -19.66 -8.88
N MET A 109 18.71 -20.43 -8.59
CA MET A 109 17.87 -21.05 -9.60
C MET A 109 17.28 -20.00 -10.54
N TYR A 110 16.64 -18.96 -9.99
CA TYR A 110 16.05 -17.89 -10.80
C TYR A 110 17.09 -17.16 -11.65
N ARG A 111 18.30 -16.92 -11.14
CA ARG A 111 19.39 -16.35 -11.96
C ARG A 111 19.72 -17.21 -13.19
N ARG A 112 19.75 -18.54 -13.03
CA ARG A 112 20.00 -19.48 -14.13
C ARG A 112 18.84 -19.50 -15.12
N ASP A 113 17.61 -19.57 -14.61
CA ASP A 113 16.39 -19.61 -15.43
C ASP A 113 16.24 -18.35 -16.30
N PHE A 114 16.61 -17.19 -15.75
CA PHE A 114 16.60 -15.92 -16.48
C PHE A 114 17.88 -15.63 -17.26
N SER A 115 18.87 -16.55 -17.25
CA SER A 115 20.16 -16.38 -17.93
C SER A 115 20.87 -15.05 -17.57
N LEU A 116 20.83 -14.66 -16.29
CA LEU A 116 21.42 -13.41 -15.82
C LEU A 116 22.95 -13.48 -15.77
N GLU A 117 23.62 -12.46 -16.31
CA GLU A 117 25.08 -12.32 -16.21
C GLU A 117 25.51 -12.05 -14.77
N GLU A 118 26.79 -12.26 -14.45
CA GLU A 118 27.33 -12.12 -13.08
C GLU A 118 26.96 -10.76 -12.44
N ASN A 119 27.01 -9.67 -13.21
CA ASN A 119 26.73 -8.31 -12.76
C ASN A 119 25.26 -7.89 -12.90
N ASP A 120 24.39 -8.75 -13.44
CA ASP A 120 22.97 -8.41 -13.59
C ASP A 120 22.23 -8.54 -12.26
N PHE A 121 21.33 -7.59 -12.01
CA PHE A 121 20.48 -7.61 -10.82
C PHE A 121 19.25 -8.51 -10.98
N LEU A 122 18.95 -9.28 -9.94
CA LEU A 122 17.71 -10.02 -9.80
C LEU A 122 16.75 -9.26 -8.87
N ASP A 123 15.64 -8.79 -9.44
CA ASP A 123 14.58 -8.07 -8.72
C ASP A 123 13.54 -9.08 -8.21
N ILE A 124 13.32 -9.15 -6.89
CA ILE A 124 12.44 -10.17 -6.28
C ILE A 124 11.43 -9.50 -5.36
N CYS A 125 10.14 -9.61 -5.68
CA CYS A 125 9.08 -9.20 -4.78
C CYS A 125 8.68 -10.32 -3.83
N ALA A 126 8.55 -10.01 -2.54
CA ALA A 126 8.11 -10.98 -1.54
C ALA A 126 7.42 -10.31 -0.35
N ASP A 127 6.67 -11.11 0.43
CA ASP A 127 6.13 -10.66 1.71
C ASP A 127 7.24 -10.22 2.68
N GLU A 128 6.85 -9.60 3.80
CA GLU A 128 7.79 -9.07 4.80
C GLU A 128 8.78 -10.13 5.32
N ALA A 129 8.31 -11.36 5.54
CA ALA A 129 9.09 -12.41 6.16
C ALA A 129 10.20 -12.91 5.22
N ILE A 130 9.87 -13.11 3.95
CA ILE A 130 10.83 -13.48 2.91
C ILE A 130 11.72 -12.29 2.55
N PHE A 131 11.17 -11.08 2.47
CA PHE A 131 11.92 -9.85 2.21
C PHE A 131 13.10 -9.68 3.18
N ARG A 132 12.87 -9.84 4.50
CA ARG A 132 13.95 -9.77 5.49
C ARG A 132 15.06 -10.78 5.25
N ARG A 133 14.70 -11.98 4.78
CA ARG A 133 15.68 -13.05 4.50
C ARG A 133 16.47 -12.73 3.24
N LEU A 134 15.81 -12.24 2.19
CA LEU A 134 16.47 -11.75 0.99
C LEU A 134 17.47 -10.64 1.31
N ILE A 135 17.14 -9.72 2.24
CA ILE A 135 18.09 -8.71 2.74
C ILE A 135 19.33 -9.34 3.38
N LYS A 136 19.19 -10.43 4.14
CA LYS A 136 20.35 -11.16 4.70
C LYS A 136 21.16 -11.88 3.62
N CYS A 137 20.48 -12.47 2.63
CA CYS A 137 21.12 -13.18 1.51
C CYS A 137 22.02 -12.26 0.68
N ARG A 138 21.79 -10.93 0.70
CA ARG A 138 22.66 -9.96 0.02
C ARG A 138 24.11 -9.96 0.50
N ASN A 139 24.38 -10.43 1.72
CA ASN A 139 25.75 -10.60 2.20
C ASN A 139 26.50 -11.74 1.45
N LYS A 140 25.77 -12.64 0.80
CA LYS A 140 26.30 -13.77 0.02
C LYS A 140 26.18 -13.54 -1.49
N SER A 141 25.21 -12.73 -1.94
CA SER A 141 25.00 -12.37 -3.34
C SER A 141 24.56 -10.91 -3.46
N GLU A 142 25.48 -10.02 -3.86
CA GLU A 142 25.26 -8.57 -3.84
C GLU A 142 24.22 -8.08 -4.86
N ASN A 143 23.95 -8.89 -5.91
CA ASN A 143 23.13 -8.53 -7.05
C ASN A 143 21.65 -8.94 -6.91
N ILE A 144 21.15 -9.06 -5.68
CA ILE A 144 19.73 -9.23 -5.39
C ILE A 144 19.14 -7.91 -4.93
N ARG A 145 18.02 -7.51 -5.52
CA ARG A 145 17.24 -6.32 -5.13
C ARG A 145 15.84 -6.73 -4.68
N PRO A 146 15.64 -6.86 -3.35
CA PRO A 146 14.33 -7.21 -2.81
C PRO A 146 13.34 -6.05 -2.95
N ILE A 147 12.12 -6.36 -3.36
CA ILE A 147 10.95 -5.48 -3.42
C ILE A 147 9.98 -5.92 -2.34
N LEU A 148 9.62 -5.01 -1.43
CA LEU A 148 8.72 -5.34 -0.34
C LEU A 148 7.28 -5.52 -0.86
N GLY A 149 6.59 -6.56 -0.41
CA GLY A 149 5.19 -6.83 -0.73
C GLY A 149 4.29 -5.71 -0.19
N GLN A 150 3.67 -4.96 -1.10
CA GLN A 150 2.93 -3.74 -0.75
C GLN A 150 1.54 -4.06 -0.19
N TRP A 151 0.92 -5.20 -0.55
CA TRP A 151 -0.40 -5.55 -0.03
C TRP A 151 -0.37 -5.95 1.44
N HIS A 152 0.54 -6.86 1.81
CA HIS A 152 0.75 -7.19 3.23
C HIS A 152 1.20 -5.98 4.04
N THR A 153 2.08 -5.14 3.48
CA THR A 153 2.49 -3.90 4.14
C THR A 153 1.32 -2.96 4.36
N SER A 154 0.44 -2.77 3.37
CA SER A 154 -0.79 -1.96 3.50
C SER A 154 -1.75 -2.53 4.56
N LYS A 155 -1.87 -3.85 4.67
CA LYS A 155 -2.64 -4.52 5.75
C LYS A 155 -2.04 -4.23 7.12
N ASP A 156 -0.72 -4.22 7.24
CA ASP A 156 -0.03 -3.91 8.49
C ASP A 156 -0.06 -2.42 8.85
N MET A 157 -0.09 -1.51 7.88
CA MET A 157 -0.37 -0.08 8.11
C MET A 157 -1.75 0.09 8.76
N MET A 158 -2.76 -0.59 8.22
CA MET A 158 -4.12 -0.56 8.77
C MET A 158 -4.17 -1.13 10.20
N SER A 159 -3.48 -2.25 10.45
CA SER A 159 -3.33 -2.81 11.80
C SER A 159 -2.62 -1.84 12.75
N ALA A 160 -1.61 -1.08 12.27
CA ALA A 160 -0.97 -0.05 13.07
C ALA A 160 -1.94 1.08 13.47
N LEU A 161 -2.82 1.52 12.56
CA LEU A 161 -3.87 2.49 12.88
C LEU A 161 -4.82 1.97 13.97
N VAL A 162 -5.27 0.72 13.87
CA VAL A 162 -6.13 0.12 14.92
C VAL A 162 -5.43 0.13 16.27
N THR A 163 -4.16 -0.29 16.33
CA THR A 163 -3.37 -0.31 17.57
C THR A 163 -3.14 1.09 18.14
N LEU A 164 -2.79 2.06 17.31
CA LEU A 164 -2.50 3.43 17.77
C LEU A 164 -3.74 4.15 18.29
N PHE A 165 -4.90 3.87 17.69
CA PHE A 165 -6.16 4.53 18.04
C PHE A 165 -7.05 3.71 18.99
N SER A 166 -6.57 2.54 19.46
CA SER A 166 -7.35 1.62 20.29
C SER A 166 -7.80 2.23 21.62
N SER A 167 -6.98 3.09 22.22
CA SER A 167 -7.27 3.78 23.48
C SER A 167 -8.00 5.12 23.31
N TYR A 168 -8.36 5.48 22.07
CA TYR A 168 -8.91 6.78 21.73
C TYR A 168 -10.36 6.73 21.24
N GLY A 169 -11.04 5.58 21.44
CA GLY A 169 -12.46 5.40 21.13
C GLY A 169 -12.76 4.82 19.74
N ILE A 170 -11.75 4.30 19.02
CA ILE A 170 -11.98 3.66 17.71
C ILE A 170 -12.92 2.45 17.80
N TYR A 171 -12.89 1.72 18.91
CA TYR A 171 -13.80 0.60 19.17
C TYR A 171 -15.24 1.05 19.44
N ASP A 172 -15.43 2.21 20.05
CA ASP A 172 -16.76 2.79 20.26
C ASP A 172 -17.37 3.20 18.91
N LEU A 173 -16.56 3.83 18.04
CA LEU A 173 -16.99 4.16 16.67
C LEU A 173 -17.28 2.90 15.85
N ALA A 174 -16.44 1.86 15.94
CA ALA A 174 -16.70 0.58 15.29
C ALA A 174 -18.00 -0.07 15.80
N THR A 175 -18.27 0.00 17.11
CA THR A 175 -19.50 -0.51 17.72
C THR A 175 -20.73 0.27 17.22
N ALA A 176 -20.62 1.60 17.11
CA ALA A 176 -21.67 2.45 16.55
C ALA A 176 -21.97 2.11 15.08
N LEU A 177 -20.98 1.61 14.32
CA LEU A 177 -21.15 1.09 12.97
C LEU A 177 -21.68 -0.36 12.92
N GLY A 178 -21.95 -0.98 14.07
CA GLY A 178 -22.53 -2.32 14.17
C GLY A 178 -21.52 -3.47 14.21
N VAL A 179 -20.24 -3.19 14.47
CA VAL A 179 -19.22 -4.26 14.63
C VAL A 179 -19.52 -5.05 15.92
N LYS A 180 -19.86 -6.33 15.76
CA LYS A 180 -20.18 -7.22 16.89
C LYS A 180 -18.95 -7.89 17.51
N PHE A 181 -17.92 -8.14 16.71
CA PHE A 181 -16.71 -8.89 17.11
C PHE A 181 -15.50 -7.97 17.16
N LEU A 182 -15.45 -7.11 18.20
CA LEU A 182 -14.38 -6.12 18.36
C LEU A 182 -12.99 -6.75 18.56
N ASP A 183 -12.94 -7.93 19.17
CA ASP A 183 -11.73 -8.75 19.29
C ASP A 183 -11.17 -9.12 17.90
N LYS A 184 -12.03 -9.54 16.97
CA LYS A 184 -11.64 -9.87 15.59
C LYS A 184 -11.26 -8.64 14.77
N PHE A 185 -11.94 -7.52 15.02
CA PHE A 185 -11.59 -6.22 14.42
C PHE A 185 -10.21 -5.76 14.89
N ALA A 186 -9.95 -5.81 16.20
CA ALA A 186 -8.67 -5.47 16.82
C ALA A 186 -7.52 -6.33 16.31
N ALA A 187 -7.76 -7.64 16.17
CA ALA A 187 -6.79 -8.59 15.63
C ALA A 187 -6.68 -8.55 14.09
N VAL A 188 -7.49 -7.75 13.39
CA VAL A 188 -7.50 -7.63 11.93
C VAL A 188 -7.63 -9.00 11.24
N ILE A 189 -8.51 -9.85 11.77
CA ILE A 189 -8.69 -11.22 11.26
C ILE A 189 -9.21 -11.21 9.82
N ASP A 190 -10.22 -10.38 9.56
CA ASP A 190 -10.77 -10.16 8.23
C ASP A 190 -10.33 -8.78 7.73
N TYR A 191 -9.34 -8.79 6.83
CA TYR A 191 -8.81 -7.57 6.22
C TYR A 191 -9.90 -6.72 5.52
N ARG A 192 -10.80 -7.36 4.76
CA ARG A 192 -11.80 -6.66 3.96
C ARG A 192 -12.83 -5.99 4.86
N SER A 193 -13.29 -6.70 5.88
CA SER A 193 -14.24 -6.19 6.87
C SER A 193 -13.61 -5.07 7.72
N THR A 194 -12.39 -5.26 8.23
CA THR A 194 -11.68 -4.24 9.01
C THR A 194 -11.42 -2.99 8.17
N ARG A 195 -10.96 -3.14 6.92
CA ARG A 195 -10.79 -2.04 5.98
C ARG A 195 -12.08 -1.24 5.84
N ARG A 196 -13.20 -1.93 5.58
CA ARG A 196 -14.49 -1.25 5.37
C ARG A 196 -14.93 -0.46 6.59
N VAL A 197 -14.77 -1.03 7.79
CA VAL A 197 -15.10 -0.33 9.04
C VAL A 197 -14.25 0.93 9.20
N LEU A 198 -12.93 0.84 8.99
CA LEU A 198 -12.06 1.99 9.15
C LEU A 198 -12.30 3.07 8.08
N GLU A 199 -12.59 2.70 6.83
CA GLU A 199 -12.97 3.67 5.79
C GLU A 199 -14.26 4.42 6.16
N LEU A 200 -15.23 3.74 6.78
CA LEU A 200 -16.46 4.38 7.27
C LEU A 200 -16.19 5.31 8.47
N ILE A 201 -15.35 4.89 9.42
CA ILE A 201 -14.91 5.73 10.53
C ILE A 201 -14.20 6.97 9.99
N TRP A 202 -13.30 6.82 9.03
CA TRP A 202 -12.58 7.92 8.43
C TRP A 202 -13.48 8.94 7.74
N VAL A 203 -14.49 8.49 6.98
CA VAL A 203 -15.47 9.40 6.38
C VAL A 203 -16.27 10.14 7.46
N ALA A 204 -16.72 9.45 8.50
CA ALA A 204 -17.45 10.08 9.60
C ALA A 204 -16.60 11.12 10.35
N VAL A 205 -15.34 10.79 10.64
CA VAL A 205 -14.37 11.68 11.30
C VAL A 205 -14.05 12.89 10.41
N GLY A 206 -13.73 12.67 9.13
CA GLY A 206 -13.44 13.74 8.18
C GLY A 206 -14.61 14.71 7.99
N ALA A 207 -15.84 14.18 7.94
CA ALA A 207 -17.05 15.01 7.93
C ALA A 207 -17.18 15.83 9.22
N ALA A 208 -17.06 15.19 10.38
CA ALA A 208 -17.21 15.83 11.68
C ALA A 208 -16.18 16.95 11.89
N ILE A 209 -14.91 16.71 11.52
CA ILE A 209 -13.85 17.71 11.57
C ILE A 209 -14.21 18.92 10.70
N ASN A 210 -14.53 18.71 9.42
CA ASN A 210 -14.83 19.81 8.50
C ASN A 210 -16.08 20.61 8.92
N ILE A 211 -17.14 19.93 9.41
CA ILE A 211 -18.32 20.60 9.97
C ILE A 211 -17.94 21.45 11.19
N TYR A 212 -17.11 20.91 12.10
CA TYR A 212 -16.66 21.63 13.28
C TYR A 212 -15.83 22.87 12.92
N LEU A 213 -14.88 22.72 11.98
CA LEU A 213 -14.05 23.81 11.49
C LEU A 213 -14.90 24.92 10.88
N GLN A 214 -15.87 24.56 10.04
CA GLN A 214 -16.79 25.51 9.41
C GLN A 214 -17.64 26.27 10.44
N LYS A 215 -18.17 25.57 11.46
CA LYS A 215 -18.94 26.22 12.55
C LYS A 215 -18.07 27.14 13.40
N SER A 216 -16.85 26.73 13.66
CA SER A 216 -15.93 27.44 14.56
C SER A 216 -15.11 28.53 13.84
N LYS A 217 -15.19 28.61 12.51
CA LYS A 217 -14.38 29.49 11.65
C LYS A 217 -12.87 29.31 11.90
N ILE A 218 -12.45 28.07 12.10
CA ILE A 218 -11.06 27.67 12.32
C ILE A 218 -10.56 27.02 11.03
N LYS A 219 -9.33 27.32 10.60
CA LYS A 219 -8.73 26.62 9.47
C LYS A 219 -8.12 25.28 9.90
N ILE A 220 -8.04 24.31 8.98
CA ILE A 220 -7.56 22.96 9.30
C ILE A 220 -6.10 22.98 9.78
N GLU A 221 -5.28 23.90 9.25
CA GLU A 221 -3.88 24.07 9.63
C GLU A 221 -3.70 24.52 11.08
N GLU A 222 -4.73 25.14 11.67
CA GLU A 222 -4.69 25.66 13.04
C GLU A 222 -4.96 24.57 14.11
N ILE A 223 -5.43 23.38 13.71
CA ILE A 223 -5.80 22.30 14.66
C ILE A 223 -4.60 21.89 15.51
N LEU A 224 -3.44 21.69 14.89
CA LEU A 224 -2.23 21.23 15.58
C LEU A 224 -1.47 22.36 16.28
N SER A 225 -1.72 23.62 15.91
CA SER A 225 -1.05 24.82 16.44
C SER A 225 -1.62 25.30 17.78
N CYS A 226 -2.81 24.86 18.17
CA CYS A 226 -3.43 25.20 19.45
C CYS A 226 -2.66 24.55 20.64
N PRO A 227 -2.63 25.19 21.83
CA PRO A 227 -2.06 24.57 23.03
C PRO A 227 -2.64 23.18 23.29
N ALA A 228 -1.81 22.24 23.74
CA ALA A 228 -2.13 20.82 23.68
C ALA A 228 -3.42 20.42 24.39
N ASN A 229 -3.82 21.18 25.41
CA ASN A 229 -4.92 20.86 26.31
C ASN A 229 -6.27 21.43 25.84
N GLU A 230 -6.32 22.39 24.92
CA GLU A 230 -7.56 23.14 24.64
C GLU A 230 -8.47 22.45 23.62
N LYS A 231 -7.97 21.49 22.82
CA LYS A 231 -8.75 20.77 21.79
C LYS A 231 -8.26 19.33 21.59
N ILE A 232 -7.91 18.64 22.68
CA ILE A 232 -7.22 17.34 22.61
C ILE A 232 -7.97 16.30 21.76
N CYS A 233 -9.31 16.22 21.89
CA CYS A 233 -10.12 15.27 21.11
C CYS A 233 -10.07 15.57 19.61
N LEU A 234 -10.20 16.85 19.22
CA LEU A 234 -10.10 17.27 17.82
C LEU A 234 -8.73 16.94 17.23
N ARG A 235 -7.65 17.17 18.00
CA ARG A 235 -6.27 16.88 17.57
C ARG A 235 -6.05 15.39 17.34
N ILE A 236 -6.50 14.54 18.27
CA ILE A 236 -6.38 13.09 18.14
C ILE A 236 -7.09 12.59 16.89
N TRP A 237 -8.35 13.00 16.68
CA TRP A 237 -9.12 12.56 15.52
C TRP A 237 -8.67 13.19 14.22
N TYR A 238 -8.08 14.39 14.25
CA TYR A 238 -7.40 14.96 13.10
C TYR A 238 -6.14 14.17 12.71
N LEU A 239 -5.34 13.73 13.69
CA LEU A 239 -4.22 12.84 13.42
C LEU A 239 -4.69 11.50 12.84
N TYR A 240 -5.79 10.93 13.36
CA TYR A 240 -6.41 9.74 12.75
C TYR A 240 -6.77 10.00 11.29
N TYR A 241 -7.42 11.13 11.02
CA TYR A 241 -7.82 11.53 9.68
C TYR A 241 -6.62 11.65 8.72
N GLU A 242 -5.54 12.32 9.13
CA GLU A 242 -4.31 12.45 8.32
C GLU A 242 -3.62 11.11 8.08
N TRP A 243 -3.39 10.32 9.14
CA TRP A 243 -2.70 9.03 9.00
C TRP A 243 -3.50 8.02 8.18
N PHE A 244 -4.83 8.06 8.29
CA PHE A 244 -5.70 7.26 7.46
C PHE A 244 -5.69 7.75 6.01
N ALA A 245 -5.68 9.07 5.75
CA ALA A 245 -5.55 9.62 4.40
C ALA A 245 -4.22 9.20 3.72
N ILE A 246 -3.12 9.14 4.48
CA ILE A 246 -1.83 8.61 4.01
C ILE A 246 -1.95 7.13 3.61
N TRP A 247 -2.52 6.30 4.49
CA TRP A 247 -2.77 4.89 4.18
C TRP A 247 -3.70 4.71 2.97
N LYS A 248 -4.76 5.50 2.89
CA LYS A 248 -5.73 5.48 1.79
C LYS A 248 -5.06 5.84 0.47
N THR A 249 -4.17 6.82 0.48
CA THR A 249 -3.35 7.22 -0.68
C THR A 249 -2.46 6.09 -1.14
N HIS A 250 -1.73 5.46 -0.22
CA HIS A 250 -0.90 4.30 -0.52
C HIS A 250 -1.70 3.17 -1.18
N LEU A 251 -2.87 2.84 -0.59
CA LEU A 251 -3.76 1.82 -1.13
C LEU A 251 -4.34 2.19 -2.50
N THR A 252 -4.75 3.44 -2.71
CA THR A 252 -5.17 3.93 -4.03
C THR A 252 -4.04 3.81 -5.04
N GLY A 253 -2.80 4.12 -4.63
CA GLY A 253 -1.60 3.92 -5.44
C GLY A 253 -1.44 2.48 -5.91
N ILE A 254 -1.68 1.50 -5.05
CA ILE A 254 -1.70 0.07 -5.43
C ILE A 254 -2.77 -0.17 -6.50
N ARG A 255 -4.01 0.23 -6.20
CA ARG A 255 -5.17 -0.08 -7.06
C ARG A 255 -5.15 0.60 -8.42
N CYS A 256 -4.45 1.72 -8.53
CA CYS A 256 -4.28 2.45 -9.78
C CYS A 256 -2.91 2.22 -10.44
N GLY A 257 -2.04 1.37 -9.86
CA GLY A 257 -0.68 1.16 -10.35
C GLY A 257 0.19 2.41 -10.33
N ASN A 258 -0.14 3.38 -9.48
CA ASN A 258 0.56 4.66 -9.36
C ASN A 258 1.69 4.55 -8.32
N TYR A 259 2.93 4.51 -8.80
CA TYR A 259 4.12 4.35 -7.97
C TYR A 259 4.36 5.51 -7.00
N GLU A 260 4.12 6.76 -7.42
CA GLU A 260 4.35 7.92 -6.55
C GLU A 260 3.43 7.87 -5.33
N LEU A 261 2.14 7.57 -5.52
CA LEU A 261 1.19 7.42 -4.41
C LEU A 261 1.59 6.29 -3.46
N GLN A 262 2.10 5.18 -4.00
CA GLN A 262 2.61 4.08 -3.17
C GLN A 262 3.85 4.48 -2.37
N LYS A 263 4.86 5.05 -3.02
CA LYS A 263 6.13 5.47 -2.39
C LYS A 263 5.88 6.54 -1.34
N PHE A 264 5.19 7.63 -1.68
CA PHE A 264 4.96 8.75 -0.77
C PHE A 264 4.09 8.35 0.41
N GLY A 265 3.02 7.59 0.17
CA GLY A 265 2.16 7.08 1.22
C GLY A 265 2.92 6.16 2.19
N LEU A 266 3.76 5.26 1.66
CA LEU A 266 4.57 4.36 2.48
C LEU A 266 5.62 5.11 3.29
N ALA A 267 6.38 6.01 2.65
CA ALA A 267 7.44 6.78 3.29
C ALA A 267 6.90 7.71 4.39
N ALA A 268 5.74 8.34 4.16
CA ALA A 268 5.07 9.16 5.15
C ALA A 268 4.60 8.34 6.35
N PHE A 269 4.03 7.15 6.12
CA PHE A 269 3.51 6.29 7.18
C PHE A 269 4.59 5.54 7.96
N ALA A 270 5.77 5.30 7.37
CA ALA A 270 6.81 4.42 7.91
C ALA A 270 7.11 4.60 9.41
N PRO A 271 7.19 5.83 9.98
CA PRO A 271 7.44 6.02 11.41
C PRO A 271 6.39 5.37 12.34
N LEU A 272 5.15 5.18 11.89
CA LEU A 272 4.06 4.63 12.69
C LEU A 272 4.24 3.14 12.99
N PHE A 273 4.96 2.40 12.15
CA PHE A 273 5.21 0.97 12.41
C PHE A 273 5.93 0.77 13.74
N SER A 274 6.95 1.58 14.01
CA SER A 274 7.68 1.52 15.29
C SER A 274 6.78 1.88 16.47
N ALA A 275 6.01 2.96 16.35
CA ALA A 275 5.05 3.39 17.38
C ALA A 275 3.98 2.33 17.68
N ALA A 276 3.56 1.58 16.66
CA ALA A 276 2.60 0.47 16.77
C ALA A 276 3.22 -0.88 17.14
N LYS A 277 4.50 -0.91 17.56
CA LYS A 277 5.26 -2.13 17.92
C LYS A 277 5.40 -3.14 16.77
N LYS A 278 5.37 -2.67 15.52
CA LYS A 278 5.62 -3.46 14.30
C LYS A 278 7.06 -3.27 13.83
N SER A 279 8.03 -3.64 14.66
CA SER A 279 9.47 -3.44 14.41
C SER A 279 9.94 -4.10 13.12
N ASN A 280 9.46 -5.31 12.81
CA ASN A 280 9.81 -6.01 11.57
C ASN A 280 9.45 -5.19 10.33
N TYR A 281 8.21 -4.68 10.25
CA TYR A 281 7.79 -3.80 9.16
C TYR A 281 8.54 -2.47 9.15
N ALA A 282 8.82 -1.88 10.32
CA ALA A 282 9.63 -0.66 10.38
C ALA A 282 11.02 -0.88 9.74
N THR A 283 11.69 -1.98 10.07
CA THR A 283 12.99 -2.35 9.49
C THR A 283 12.88 -2.66 8.00
N SER A 284 11.89 -3.45 7.59
CA SER A 284 11.70 -3.84 6.19
C SER A 284 11.37 -2.66 5.28
N VAL A 285 10.52 -1.74 5.73
CA VAL A 285 10.23 -0.49 4.99
C VAL A 285 11.45 0.41 4.92
N THR A 286 12.24 0.51 5.99
CA THR A 286 13.53 1.23 5.97
C THR A 286 14.45 0.70 4.88
N HIS A 287 14.67 -0.62 4.84
CA HIS A 287 15.50 -1.26 3.83
C HIS A 287 14.95 -1.09 2.42
N PHE A 288 13.63 -1.19 2.25
CA PHE A 288 13.01 -1.02 0.96
C PHE A 288 13.19 0.39 0.41
N LEU A 289 12.88 1.43 1.20
CA LEU A 289 13.06 2.82 0.78
C LEU A 289 14.54 3.14 0.52
N ALA A 290 15.45 2.63 1.35
CA ALA A 290 16.89 2.74 1.11
C ALA A 290 17.33 2.06 -0.20
N ASN A 291 16.76 0.90 -0.53
CA ASN A 291 17.04 0.23 -1.80
C ASN A 291 16.58 1.07 -3.01
N LEU A 292 15.43 1.74 -2.92
CA LEU A 292 14.96 2.61 -4.00
C LEU A 292 15.91 3.79 -4.22
N GLU A 293 16.39 4.42 -3.14
CA GLU A 293 17.37 5.51 -3.24
C GLU A 293 18.73 5.03 -3.76
N LYS A 294 19.17 3.83 -3.36
CA LYS A 294 20.44 3.24 -3.80
C LYS A 294 20.43 2.83 -5.27
N TYR A 295 19.28 2.36 -5.79
CA TYR A 295 19.14 1.79 -7.13
C TYR A 295 18.12 2.56 -7.99
N PRO A 296 18.53 3.68 -8.64
CA PRO A 296 17.65 4.48 -9.48
C PRO A 296 16.97 3.70 -10.61
N LEU A 297 17.62 2.68 -11.17
CA LEU A 297 17.03 1.86 -12.23
C LEU A 297 15.88 0.99 -11.72
N LEU A 298 15.98 0.47 -10.49
CA LEU A 298 14.88 -0.23 -9.83
C LEU A 298 13.68 0.70 -9.65
N GLU A 299 13.92 1.92 -9.16
CA GLU A 299 12.87 2.94 -9.05
C GLU A 299 12.24 3.27 -10.41
N LYS A 300 13.05 3.42 -11.48
CA LYS A 300 12.53 3.65 -12.83
C LYS A 300 11.65 2.48 -13.32
N LYS A 301 12.03 1.23 -13.06
CA LYS A 301 11.20 0.06 -13.37
C LYS A 301 9.88 0.08 -12.61
N LEU A 302 9.91 0.38 -11.31
CA LEU A 302 8.69 0.45 -10.50
C LEU A 302 7.76 1.61 -10.91
N ARG A 303 8.31 2.76 -11.35
CA ARG A 303 7.50 3.84 -11.94
C ARG A 303 6.68 3.38 -13.15
N LEU A 304 7.21 2.46 -13.94
CA LEU A 304 6.48 1.86 -15.06
C LEU A 304 5.53 0.75 -14.62
N CYS A 305 5.92 -0.05 -13.63
CA CYS A 305 5.12 -1.16 -13.14
C CYS A 305 5.39 -1.46 -11.66
N VAL A 306 4.53 -0.92 -10.79
CA VAL A 306 4.54 -1.18 -9.34
C VAL A 306 3.39 -2.10 -8.89
N SER A 307 2.48 -2.43 -9.81
CA SER A 307 1.31 -3.26 -9.52
C SER A 307 0.95 -4.07 -10.75
N ILE A 308 0.16 -5.13 -10.56
CA ILE A 308 -0.20 -6.05 -11.63
C ILE A 308 -1.50 -5.60 -12.28
N ASN A 309 -1.41 -5.14 -13.52
CA ASN A 309 -2.57 -4.67 -14.28
C ASN A 309 -3.33 -5.81 -14.98
N LEU A 310 -3.54 -6.94 -14.28
CA LEU A 310 -4.39 -8.03 -14.75
C LEU A 310 -5.87 -7.76 -14.50
N ALA A 311 -6.21 -6.97 -13.48
CA ALA A 311 -7.58 -6.58 -13.16
C ALA A 311 -8.02 -5.33 -13.95
N ARG A 312 -9.30 -4.97 -13.85
CA ARG A 312 -9.82 -3.69 -14.37
C ARG A 312 -9.14 -2.48 -13.72
N GLU A 313 -9.15 -1.35 -14.42
CA GLU A 313 -8.62 -0.09 -13.90
C GLU A 313 -9.22 0.25 -12.51
N GLY A 314 -8.37 0.74 -11.62
CA GLY A 314 -8.74 1.07 -10.24
C GLY A 314 -8.87 -0.13 -9.32
N HIS A 315 -8.49 -1.32 -9.78
CA HIS A 315 -8.57 -2.57 -9.02
C HIS A 315 -7.29 -3.43 -9.13
N TYR A 316 -6.17 -2.86 -9.55
CA TYR A 316 -4.91 -3.60 -9.72
C TYR A 316 -4.42 -4.20 -8.40
N PRO A 317 -4.06 -5.49 -8.34
CA PRO A 317 -3.39 -6.07 -7.18
C PRO A 317 -1.92 -5.64 -7.09
N ALA A 318 -1.38 -5.57 -5.87
CA ALA A 318 0.07 -5.53 -5.67
C ALA A 318 0.71 -6.84 -6.14
N PHE A 319 2.04 -6.87 -6.30
CA PHE A 319 2.76 -8.09 -6.68
C PHE A 319 2.49 -9.27 -5.73
N ASP A 320 2.63 -9.06 -4.42
CA ASP A 320 2.40 -10.10 -3.41
C ASP A 320 0.93 -10.53 -3.31
N GLU A 321 -0.01 -9.61 -3.54
CA GLU A 321 -1.45 -9.92 -3.63
C GLU A 321 -1.75 -10.79 -4.85
N ALA A 322 -1.18 -10.45 -6.02
CA ALA A 322 -1.38 -11.21 -7.25
C ALA A 322 -0.77 -12.61 -7.14
N LEU A 323 0.42 -12.73 -6.52
CA LEU A 323 1.02 -14.03 -6.20
C LEU A 323 0.12 -14.86 -5.29
N GLU A 324 -0.44 -14.29 -4.21
CA GLU A 324 -1.29 -15.06 -3.32
C GLU A 324 -2.62 -15.45 -3.96
N THR A 325 -3.19 -14.55 -4.76
CA THR A 325 -4.49 -14.76 -5.43
C THR A 325 -4.40 -15.80 -6.53
N HIS A 326 -3.33 -15.78 -7.34
CA HIS A 326 -3.22 -16.62 -8.53
C HIS A 326 -2.29 -17.83 -8.34
N ASP A 327 -1.14 -17.68 -7.68
CA ASP A 327 -0.12 -18.74 -7.55
C ASP A 327 -0.33 -19.62 -6.31
N VAL A 328 -0.48 -18.99 -5.14
CA VAL A 328 -0.62 -19.74 -3.87
C VAL A 328 -1.91 -20.55 -3.85
N ALA A 329 -2.99 -20.04 -4.45
CA ALA A 329 -4.23 -20.80 -4.65
C ALA A 329 -3.99 -22.07 -5.48
N TYR A 330 -3.25 -21.95 -6.59
CA TYR A 330 -2.89 -23.08 -7.46
C TYR A 330 -2.01 -24.11 -6.74
N ILE A 331 -0.96 -23.66 -6.04
CA ILE A 331 -0.05 -24.55 -5.29
C ILE A 331 -0.81 -25.28 -4.17
N LYS A 332 -1.62 -24.58 -3.37
CA LYS A 332 -2.39 -25.18 -2.28
C LYS A 332 -3.41 -26.20 -2.78
N GLN A 333 -4.07 -25.93 -3.90
CA GLN A 333 -5.02 -26.86 -4.51
C GLN A 333 -4.31 -28.14 -4.99
N ASN A 334 -3.15 -27.99 -5.63
CA ASN A 334 -2.34 -29.13 -6.08
C ASN A 334 -1.79 -29.98 -4.92
N ILE A 335 -1.34 -29.37 -3.83
CA ILE A 335 -0.88 -30.10 -2.64
C ILE A 335 -2.04 -30.83 -1.93
N THR A 336 -3.25 -30.26 -1.93
CA THR A 336 -4.42 -30.85 -1.26
C THR A 336 -5.16 -31.91 -2.10
N GLY A 337 -4.65 -32.24 -3.30
CA GLY A 337 -5.22 -33.28 -4.17
C GLY A 337 -6.47 -32.84 -4.94
N ASN A 338 -6.88 -31.58 -4.85
CA ASN A 338 -7.86 -30.99 -5.75
C ASN A 338 -7.12 -30.52 -7.01
N SER A 339 -7.19 -31.32 -8.08
CA SER A 339 -6.46 -31.08 -9.32
C SER A 339 -6.94 -29.81 -10.04
N CYS A 340 -6.38 -28.66 -9.67
CA CYS A 340 -6.30 -27.52 -10.56
C CYS A 340 -5.15 -27.81 -11.53
N ASN A 341 -5.47 -28.34 -12.71
CA ASN A 341 -4.47 -28.51 -13.76
C ASN A 341 -3.99 -27.12 -14.24
N GLN A 342 -2.80 -27.06 -14.83
CA GLN A 342 -2.21 -25.81 -15.37
C GLN A 342 -3.21 -25.05 -16.25
N GLU A 343 -4.04 -25.76 -17.03
CA GLU A 343 -5.11 -25.20 -17.85
C GLU A 343 -6.14 -24.39 -17.04
N ASN A 344 -6.54 -24.83 -15.84
CA ASN A 344 -7.46 -24.09 -14.98
C ASN A 344 -6.85 -22.79 -14.44
N LEU A 345 -5.56 -22.77 -14.12
CA LEU A 345 -4.86 -21.55 -13.73
C LEU A 345 -4.74 -20.59 -14.92
N GLU A 346 -4.37 -21.11 -16.10
CA GLU A 346 -4.36 -20.33 -17.34
C GLU A 346 -5.76 -19.77 -17.67
N LEU A 347 -6.82 -20.54 -17.44
CA LEU A 347 -8.21 -20.09 -17.59
C LEU A 347 -8.59 -19.01 -16.56
N GLN A 348 -8.15 -19.12 -15.30
CA GLN A 348 -8.40 -18.08 -14.29
C GLN A 348 -7.67 -16.78 -14.64
N ILE A 349 -6.42 -16.88 -15.09
CA ILE A 349 -5.64 -15.72 -15.54
C ILE A 349 -6.30 -15.09 -16.77
N LYS A 350 -6.70 -15.91 -17.77
CA LYS A 350 -7.44 -15.45 -18.96
C LYS A 350 -8.77 -14.80 -18.59
N ALA A 351 -9.58 -15.42 -17.73
CA ALA A 351 -10.85 -14.85 -17.27
C ALA A 351 -10.63 -13.48 -16.59
N THR A 352 -9.60 -13.37 -15.73
CA THR A 352 -9.22 -12.09 -15.11
C THR A 352 -8.84 -11.04 -16.16
N GLN A 353 -8.12 -11.45 -17.22
CA GLN A 353 -7.75 -10.57 -18.34
C GLN A 353 -8.94 -10.18 -19.23
N GLU A 354 -9.93 -11.07 -19.41
CA GLU A 354 -11.14 -10.85 -20.22
C GLU A 354 -12.14 -9.92 -19.53
N GLU A 355 -12.19 -9.91 -18.19
CA GLU A 355 -12.97 -8.95 -17.38
C GLU A 355 -12.53 -7.48 -17.54
N ARG A 356 -11.45 -7.24 -18.31
CA ARG A 356 -10.89 -5.92 -18.58
C ARG A 356 -11.58 -5.17 -19.74
N ASN A 357 -12.39 -5.87 -20.55
CA ASN A 357 -13.09 -5.32 -21.73
C ASN A 357 -14.49 -4.77 -21.43
#